data_AF-A0A4Y2UYY3-F1
#
_entry.id   AF-A0A4Y2UYY3-F1
#
_cell.length_a   1.000
_cell.length_b   1.000
_cell.length_c   1.000
_cell.angle_alpha   90.00
_cell.angle_beta   90.00
_cell.angle_gamma   90.00
#
_symmetry.space_group_name_H-M   'P 1'
#
loop_
_entity.id
_entity.type
_entity.pdbx_description
1 polymer ?
#
loop_
_entity_poly.entity_id
_entity_poly.type
_entity_poly.pdbx_seq_one_letter_code
_entity_poly.pdbx_strand_id
1 'polypeptide(L)'
;MELVPNNQSYLPESEAFYLPHHGVVREESISTKLRVVFNGSAKSSNSVSLNEALYTGPKLQPDVFKILLNFRTFPIAISADIEKMYRQIRIHSEDADFQRIIWRTDTNHPLSTYRLLTVTYGTSCAPYLAIRTLHQLAADEMSTSPEACKIISEHFYVADLLTGANSVSHAKVLVSEINRVLQSGGFTLKKWASNIVDVLDSCRT
;
A
#
# COMPACT_ATOMS: atom_id res chain seq x y z
N MET A 1 3.34 13.45 -4.66
CA MET A 1 3.63 14.62 -3.81
C MET A 1 3.47 15.86 -4.66
N GLU A 2 3.15 16.99 -4.06
CA GLU A 2 3.09 18.28 -4.75
C GLU A 2 3.84 19.34 -3.95
N LEU A 3 4.30 20.37 -4.64
CA LEU A 3 4.95 21.52 -4.02
C LEU A 3 3.88 22.33 -3.26
N VAL A 4 4.15 22.65 -2.00
CA VAL A 4 3.29 23.55 -1.23
C VAL A 4 3.61 24.99 -1.67
N PRO A 5 2.60 25.79 -2.04
CA PRO A 5 2.81 27.20 -2.37
C PRO A 5 3.54 27.97 -1.27
N ASN A 6 4.41 28.91 -1.63
CA ASN A 6 5.20 29.68 -0.66
C ASN A 6 4.33 30.41 0.38
N ASN A 7 3.14 30.89 0.00
CA ASN A 7 2.18 31.54 0.89
C ASN A 7 1.49 30.57 1.88
N GLN A 8 1.64 29.26 1.70
CA GLN A 8 1.11 28.21 2.57
C GLN A 8 2.21 27.44 3.30
N SER A 9 3.47 27.88 3.18
CA SER A 9 4.62 27.18 3.80
C SER A 9 4.64 27.29 5.33
N TYR A 10 3.97 28.30 5.90
CA TYR A 10 3.91 28.52 7.34
C TYR A 10 2.44 28.44 7.79
N LEU A 11 1.95 27.21 7.95
CA LEU A 11 0.68 26.95 8.62
C LEU A 11 0.89 26.72 10.12
N PRO A 12 -0.10 27.02 10.97
CA PRO A 12 -0.04 26.69 12.38
C PRO A 12 0.03 25.17 12.59
N GLU A 13 0.56 24.74 13.74
CA GLU A 13 0.71 23.32 14.09
C GLU A 13 -0.62 22.54 14.11
N SER A 14 -1.74 23.24 14.28
CA SER A 14 -3.08 22.66 14.21
C SER A 14 -3.53 22.29 12.80
N GLU A 15 -2.86 22.81 11.76
CA GLU A 15 -3.26 22.68 10.36
C GLU A 15 -2.22 21.94 9.50
N ALA A 16 -1.03 21.69 10.03
CA ALA A 16 0.03 21.01 9.29
C ALA A 16 1.00 20.23 10.18
N PHE A 17 1.56 19.16 9.63
CA PHE A 17 2.59 18.36 10.27
C PHE A 17 3.72 18.05 9.29
N TYR A 18 4.97 18.25 9.73
CA TYR A 18 6.17 17.98 8.95
C TYR A 18 6.77 16.64 9.37
N LEU A 19 6.64 15.62 8.51
CA LEU A 19 7.20 14.30 8.70
C LEU A 19 8.72 14.32 8.50
N PRO A 20 9.51 14.01 9.54
CA PRO A 20 10.92 13.73 9.34
C PRO A 20 11.08 12.50 8.46
N HIS A 21 12.02 12.56 7.53
CA HIS A 21 12.31 11.45 6.63
C HIS A 21 13.80 11.30 6.39
N HIS A 22 14.20 10.09 6.03
CA HIS A 22 15.57 9.80 5.61
C HIS A 22 15.58 8.65 4.60
N GLY A 23 16.62 8.61 3.78
CA GLY A 23 16.87 7.50 2.86
C GLY A 23 17.66 6.38 3.53
N VAL A 24 17.22 5.14 3.34
CA VAL A 24 17.98 3.92 3.66
C VAL A 24 18.36 3.25 2.36
N VAL A 25 19.66 3.19 2.08
CA VAL A 25 20.20 2.49 0.91
C VAL A 25 20.39 1.02 1.26
N ARG A 26 19.88 0.14 0.40
CA ARG A 26 20.03 -1.32 0.45
C ARG A 26 20.62 -1.77 -0.87
N GLU A 27 21.94 -1.76 -0.97
CA GLU A 27 22.66 -2.02 -2.23
C GLU A 27 22.37 -3.41 -2.78
N GLU A 28 22.11 -4.37 -1.89
CA GLU A 28 21.73 -5.76 -2.17
C GLU A 28 20.29 -5.91 -2.67
N SER A 29 19.45 -4.88 -2.58
CA SER A 29 18.07 -4.94 -3.07
C SER A 29 18.03 -4.81 -4.59
N ILE A 30 17.66 -5.91 -5.26
CA ILE A 30 17.51 -5.97 -6.73
C ILE A 30 16.45 -4.98 -7.22
N SER A 31 15.31 -4.86 -6.51
CA SER A 31 14.17 -4.07 -6.97
C SER A 31 14.16 -2.62 -6.50
N THR A 32 14.74 -2.31 -5.33
CA THR A 32 14.59 -0.99 -4.70
C THR A 32 15.78 -0.67 -3.82
N LYS A 33 16.82 -0.11 -4.44
CA LYS A 33 18.08 0.26 -3.78
C LYS A 33 17.93 1.37 -2.73
N LEU A 34 16.96 2.27 -2.88
CA LEU A 34 16.70 3.35 -1.92
C LEU A 34 15.28 3.25 -1.38
N ARG A 35 15.14 3.20 -0.05
CA ARG A 35 13.85 3.30 0.65
C ARG A 35 13.83 4.57 1.47
N VAL A 36 12.82 5.42 1.25
CA VAL A 36 12.58 6.56 2.14
C VAL A 36 11.84 6.02 3.36
N VAL A 37 12.22 6.44 4.56
CA VAL A 37 11.52 6.15 5.83
C VAL A 37 10.91 7.44 6.31
N PHE A 38 9.61 7.44 6.63
CA PHE A 38 8.91 8.55 7.27
C PHE A 38 8.68 8.23 8.74
N ASN A 39 8.98 9.17 9.63
CA ASN A 39 8.84 8.97 11.07
C ASN A 39 7.60 9.68 11.62
N GLY A 40 6.45 9.01 11.60
CA GLY A 40 5.20 9.52 12.20
C GLY A 40 5.20 9.56 13.72
N SER A 41 6.20 8.95 14.38
CA SER A 41 6.36 8.92 15.84
C SER A 41 7.31 10.00 16.36
N ALA A 42 7.91 10.80 15.47
CA ALA A 42 8.67 11.97 15.87
C ALA A 42 7.72 13.00 16.51
N LYS A 43 8.11 13.51 17.68
CA LYS A 43 7.33 14.52 18.40
C LYS A 43 7.52 15.90 17.76
N SER A 44 6.43 16.65 17.66
CA SER A 44 6.46 18.07 17.28
C SER A 44 6.87 18.95 18.49
N SER A 45 6.90 20.26 18.29
CA SER A 45 7.12 21.30 19.31
C SER A 45 6.17 21.18 20.50
N ASN A 46 4.93 20.74 20.29
CA ASN A 46 3.95 20.46 21.35
C ASN A 46 4.14 19.10 22.05
N SER A 47 5.24 18.37 21.79
CA SER A 47 5.54 17.04 22.33
C SER A 47 4.58 15.92 21.95
N VAL A 48 3.69 16.14 20.98
CA VAL A 48 2.78 15.15 20.40
C VAL A 48 3.30 14.76 19.02
N SER A 49 3.28 13.47 18.71
CA SER A 49 3.59 12.93 17.38
C SER A 49 2.34 12.76 16.54
N LEU A 50 2.50 12.73 15.21
CA LEU A 50 1.37 12.50 14.31
C LEU A 50 0.67 11.16 14.61
N ASN A 51 1.44 10.11 14.94
CA ASN A 51 0.90 8.79 15.25
C ASN A 51 0.05 8.76 16.53
N GLU A 52 0.33 9.62 17.50
CA GLU A 52 -0.48 9.77 18.72
C GLU A 52 -1.78 10.55 18.44
N ALA A 53 -1.75 11.50 17.49
CA ALA A 53 -2.92 12.28 17.11
C ALA A 53 -3.87 11.54 16.15
N LEU A 54 -3.34 10.63 15.32
CA LEU A 54 -4.11 9.90 14.33
C LEU A 54 -4.95 8.77 14.95
N TYR A 55 -6.21 8.67 14.51
CA TYR A 55 -7.02 7.49 14.78
C TYR A 55 -6.54 6.31 13.91
N THR A 56 -5.98 5.28 14.56
CA THR A 56 -5.38 4.12 13.88
C THR A 56 -6.41 3.26 13.13
N GLY A 57 -7.65 3.22 13.62
CA GLY A 57 -8.67 2.28 13.15
C GLY A 57 -8.50 0.86 13.72
N PRO A 58 -9.50 -0.01 13.57
CA PRO A 58 -9.44 -1.39 14.04
C PRO A 58 -8.46 -2.24 13.22
N LYS A 59 -7.92 -3.30 13.82
CA LYS A 59 -7.06 -4.25 13.10
C LYS A 59 -7.89 -5.05 12.08
N LEU A 60 -7.65 -4.79 10.78
CA LEU A 60 -8.24 -5.56 9.68
C LEU A 60 -7.34 -6.68 9.14
N GLN A 61 -6.05 -6.65 9.49
CA GLN A 61 -5.08 -7.61 8.98
C GLN A 61 -5.45 -9.04 9.42
N PRO A 62 -5.66 -9.97 8.47
CA PRO A 62 -5.95 -11.35 8.81
C PRO A 62 -4.76 -12.00 9.51
N ASP A 63 -5.05 -13.04 10.29
CA ASP A 63 -4.01 -13.84 10.92
C ASP A 63 -3.16 -14.52 9.83
N VAL A 64 -1.85 -14.26 9.84
CA VAL A 64 -0.90 -14.85 8.89
C VAL A 64 -0.95 -16.38 8.93
N PHE A 65 -1.21 -16.97 10.10
CA PHE A 65 -1.36 -18.42 10.25
C PHE A 65 -2.56 -18.94 9.47
N LYS A 66 -3.70 -18.22 9.51
CA LYS A 66 -4.90 -18.57 8.73
C LYS A 66 -4.63 -18.49 7.24
N ILE A 67 -3.94 -17.44 6.78
CA ILE A 67 -3.58 -17.28 5.36
C ILE A 67 -2.69 -18.44 4.91
N LEU A 68 -1.66 -18.79 5.70
CA LEU A 68 -0.76 -19.89 5.37
C LEU A 68 -1.45 -21.26 5.37
N LEU A 69 -2.40 -21.50 6.28
CA LEU A 69 -3.20 -22.72 6.28
C LEU A 69 -4.07 -22.80 5.02
N ASN A 70 -4.79 -21.73 4.69
CA ASN A 70 -5.62 -21.67 3.48
C ASN A 70 -4.78 -21.87 2.21
N PHE A 71 -3.63 -21.21 2.13
CA PHE A 71 -2.72 -21.35 0.99
C PHE A 71 -2.26 -22.80 0.75
N ARG A 72 -2.09 -23.58 1.83
CA ARG A 72 -1.68 -24.99 1.77
C ARG A 72 -2.78 -25.97 1.37
N THR A 73 -4.05 -25.54 1.29
CA THR A 73 -5.14 -26.44 0.88
C THR A 73 -5.20 -26.64 -0.64
N PHE A 74 -4.55 -25.77 -1.40
CA PHE A 74 -4.60 -25.80 -2.86
C PHE A 74 -3.46 -26.64 -3.46
N PRO A 75 -3.74 -27.53 -4.43
CA PRO A 75 -2.70 -28.23 -5.18
C PRO A 75 -1.91 -27.28 -6.10
N ILE A 76 -2.51 -26.17 -6.53
CA ILE A 76 -1.88 -25.14 -7.35
C ILE A 76 -1.81 -23.85 -6.54
N ALA A 77 -0.60 -23.48 -6.15
CA ALA A 77 -0.30 -22.30 -5.37
C ALA A 77 -0.07 -21.09 -6.28
N ILE A 78 -0.56 -19.92 -5.89
CA ILE A 78 -0.41 -18.65 -6.60
C ILE A 78 -0.04 -17.57 -5.57
N SER A 79 0.99 -16.79 -5.86
CA SER A 79 1.34 -15.61 -5.08
C SER A 79 1.66 -14.41 -5.95
N ALA A 80 1.44 -13.21 -5.39
CA ALA A 80 1.76 -11.93 -6.02
C ALA A 80 1.92 -10.84 -4.93
N ASP A 81 2.40 -9.67 -5.33
CA ASP A 81 2.62 -8.51 -4.45
C ASP A 81 2.01 -7.27 -5.11
N ILE A 82 1.25 -6.46 -4.36
CA ILE A 82 0.76 -5.17 -4.85
C ILE A 82 1.92 -4.18 -4.89
N GLU A 83 2.24 -3.69 -6.09
CA GLU A 83 3.34 -2.75 -6.27
C GLU A 83 3.08 -1.47 -5.47
N LYS A 84 3.93 -1.20 -4.47
CA LYS A 84 3.92 0.08 -3.72
C LYS A 84 2.51 0.43 -3.23
N MET A 85 1.77 -0.55 -2.71
CA MET A 85 0.36 -0.47 -2.30
C MET A 85 -0.07 0.88 -1.72
N TYR A 86 0.62 1.38 -0.69
CA TYR A 86 0.28 2.66 -0.03
C TYR A 86 0.29 3.87 -0.98
N ARG A 87 1.18 3.87 -1.98
CA ARG A 87 1.31 4.95 -2.97
C ARG A 87 0.22 4.92 -4.05
N GLN A 88 -0.61 3.87 -4.11
CA GLN A 88 -1.74 3.77 -5.03
C GLN A 88 -3.04 4.31 -4.40
N ILE A 89 -3.00 4.71 -3.12
CA ILE A 89 -4.19 5.15 -2.37
C ILE A 89 -4.05 6.63 -2.05
N ARG A 90 -4.94 7.47 -2.59
CA ARG A 90 -4.99 8.90 -2.28
C ARG A 90 -5.56 9.12 -0.88
N ILE A 91 -5.01 10.10 -0.17
CA ILE A 91 -5.59 10.61 1.07
C ILE A 91 -6.60 11.71 0.76
N HIS A 92 -7.45 12.03 1.73
CA HIS A 92 -8.33 13.18 1.63
C HIS A 92 -7.50 14.46 1.52
N SER A 93 -7.96 15.43 0.73
CA SER A 93 -7.20 16.67 0.48
C SER A 93 -6.98 17.50 1.75
N GLU A 94 -7.93 17.45 2.68
CA GLU A 94 -7.84 18.16 3.97
C GLU A 94 -6.78 17.54 4.89
N ASP A 95 -6.46 16.26 4.71
CA ASP A 95 -5.46 15.57 5.53
C ASP A 95 -4.04 15.70 4.96
N ALA A 96 -3.89 16.21 3.74
CA ALA A 96 -2.62 16.21 3.03
C ALA A 96 -1.55 17.07 3.70
N ASP A 97 -1.95 18.15 4.36
CA ASP A 97 -1.04 19.04 5.06
C ASP A 97 -0.46 18.44 6.36
N PHE A 98 -1.03 17.34 6.87
CA PHE A 98 -0.43 16.55 7.95
C PHE A 98 0.65 15.57 7.47
N GLN A 99 0.94 15.54 6.16
CA GLN A 99 1.97 14.69 5.56
C GLN A 99 2.98 15.53 4.77
N ARG A 100 3.34 16.71 5.30
CA ARG A 100 4.36 17.57 4.69
C ARG A 100 5.76 17.04 4.93
N ILE A 101 6.65 17.32 3.99
CA ILE A 101 8.07 17.03 4.07
C ILE A 101 8.87 18.23 3.59
N ILE A 102 10.08 18.38 4.10
CA ILE A 102 11.06 19.32 3.59
C ILE A 102 12.02 18.56 2.67
N TRP A 103 12.23 19.06 1.46
CA TRP A 103 13.09 18.42 0.47
C TRP A 103 13.90 19.45 -0.33
N ARG A 104 15.10 19.05 -0.75
CA ARG A 104 15.91 19.71 -1.77
C ARG A 104 16.69 18.65 -2.55
N THR A 105 16.98 18.91 -3.81
CA THR A 105 17.72 17.98 -4.68
C THR A 105 19.18 17.81 -4.24
N ASP A 106 19.82 18.92 -3.86
CA ASP A 106 21.18 18.96 -3.35
C ASP A 106 21.38 20.19 -2.45
N THR A 107 22.57 20.31 -1.85
CA THR A 107 22.89 21.38 -0.89
C THR A 107 22.86 22.78 -1.46
N ASN A 108 22.98 22.95 -2.78
CA ASN A 108 23.00 24.24 -3.46
C ASN A 108 21.59 24.76 -3.75
N HIS A 109 20.56 23.90 -3.65
CA HIS A 109 19.18 24.29 -3.87
C HIS A 109 18.49 24.68 -2.56
N PRO A 110 17.57 25.66 -2.60
CA PRO A 110 16.79 26.03 -1.42
C PRO A 110 15.90 24.86 -0.97
N LEU A 111 15.68 24.78 0.34
CA LEU A 111 14.70 23.85 0.90
C LEU A 111 13.30 24.24 0.40
N SER A 112 12.53 23.24 -0.01
CA SER A 112 11.15 23.38 -0.45
C SER A 112 10.25 22.47 0.37
N THR A 113 9.02 22.91 0.60
CA THR A 113 8.00 22.11 1.27
C THR A 113 7.16 21.37 0.24
N TYR A 114 7.01 20.06 0.44
CA TYR A 114 6.10 19.23 -0.34
C TYR A 114 5.07 18.60 0.58
N ARG A 115 3.88 18.29 0.06
CA ARG A 115 2.92 17.41 0.74
C ARG A 115 2.74 16.10 0.00
N LEU A 116 2.74 15.01 0.75
CA LEU A 116 2.44 13.68 0.23
C LEU A 116 0.93 13.57 0.00
N LEU A 117 0.52 12.96 -1.11
CA LEU A 117 -0.88 12.93 -1.56
C LEU A 117 -1.51 11.53 -1.44
N THR A 118 -0.74 10.59 -0.92
CA THR A 118 -1.10 9.18 -0.84
C THR A 118 -0.86 8.71 0.57
N VAL A 119 -1.43 7.56 0.94
CA VAL A 119 -1.18 6.95 2.25
C VAL A 119 0.34 6.82 2.45
N THR A 120 0.84 7.41 3.53
CA THR A 120 2.27 7.40 3.86
C THR A 120 2.55 6.29 4.87
N TYR A 121 3.38 5.33 4.49
CA TYR A 121 3.84 4.29 5.41
C TYR A 121 4.65 4.90 6.55
N GLY A 122 4.56 4.31 7.74
CA GLY A 122 5.13 4.88 8.97
C GLY A 122 4.13 5.73 9.78
N THR A 123 2.95 6.03 9.21
CA THR A 123 1.82 6.53 10.00
C THR A 123 1.03 5.38 10.63
N SER A 124 0.42 5.63 11.80
CA SER A 124 -0.29 4.60 12.58
C SER A 124 -1.51 4.04 11.84
N CYS A 125 -2.26 4.88 11.13
CA CYS A 125 -3.46 4.49 10.39
C CYS A 125 -3.17 3.86 9.01
N ALA A 126 -1.94 3.92 8.49
CA ALA A 126 -1.62 3.46 7.13
C ALA A 126 -2.03 2.00 6.85
N PRO A 127 -1.79 1.01 7.75
CA PRO A 127 -2.22 -0.36 7.51
C PRO A 127 -3.74 -0.50 7.42
N TYR A 128 -4.49 0.19 8.28
CA TYR A 128 -5.95 0.18 8.25
C TYR A 128 -6.47 0.75 6.94
N LEU A 129 -5.99 1.95 6.56
CA LEU A 129 -6.41 2.61 5.32
C LEU A 129 -6.15 1.73 4.10
N ALA A 130 -4.96 1.14 4.02
CA ALA A 130 -4.59 0.30 2.89
C ALA A 130 -5.48 -0.95 2.73
N ILE A 131 -5.67 -1.69 3.82
CA ILE A 131 -6.48 -2.92 3.80
C ILE A 131 -7.96 -2.57 3.59
N ARG A 132 -8.46 -1.52 4.25
CA ARG A 132 -9.85 -1.12 4.12
C ARG A 132 -10.20 -0.68 2.70
N THR A 133 -9.29 0.01 2.00
CA THR A 133 -9.47 0.37 0.58
C THR A 133 -9.57 -0.88 -0.29
N LEU A 134 -8.74 -1.91 -0.08
CA LEU A 134 -8.87 -3.19 -0.81
C LEU A 134 -10.22 -3.87 -0.53
N HIS A 135 -10.65 -3.92 0.73
CA HIS A 135 -11.94 -4.51 1.08
C HIS A 135 -13.10 -3.74 0.47
N GLN A 136 -13.01 -2.41 0.41
CA GLN A 136 -14.04 -1.60 -0.24
C GLN A 136 -14.11 -1.89 -1.75
N LEU A 137 -12.96 -1.94 -2.43
CA LEU A 137 -12.89 -2.29 -3.84
C LEU A 137 -13.52 -3.67 -4.11
N ALA A 138 -13.21 -4.67 -3.28
CA ALA A 138 -13.81 -6.00 -3.38
C ALA A 138 -15.33 -5.98 -3.16
N ALA A 139 -15.83 -5.15 -2.24
CA ALA A 139 -17.27 -4.99 -2.03
C ALA A 139 -17.95 -4.32 -3.23
N ASP A 140 -17.32 -3.32 -3.84
CA ASP A 140 -17.85 -2.59 -4.99
C ASP A 140 -17.90 -3.46 -6.25
N GLU A 141 -16.92 -4.35 -6.44
CA GLU A 141 -16.80 -5.25 -7.60
C GLU A 141 -17.46 -6.62 -7.39
N MET A 142 -18.12 -6.82 -6.24
CA MET A 142 -18.62 -8.11 -5.78
C MET A 142 -19.59 -8.78 -6.75
N SER A 143 -20.39 -7.98 -7.45
CA SER A 143 -21.38 -8.44 -8.43
C SER A 143 -20.77 -9.00 -9.71
N THR A 144 -19.54 -8.59 -10.05
CA THR A 144 -18.91 -8.89 -11.34
C THR A 144 -17.93 -10.06 -11.26
N SER A 145 -17.10 -10.11 -10.20
CA SER A 145 -16.16 -11.23 -9.98
C SER A 145 -16.21 -11.72 -8.52
N PRO A 146 -17.23 -12.49 -8.13
CA PRO A 146 -17.47 -12.84 -6.74
C PRO A 146 -16.30 -13.60 -6.08
N GLU A 147 -15.72 -14.55 -6.80
CA GLU A 147 -14.63 -15.38 -6.29
C GLU A 147 -13.35 -14.56 -6.08
N ALA A 148 -12.97 -13.75 -7.08
CA ALA A 148 -11.81 -12.86 -6.98
C ALA A 148 -11.95 -11.85 -5.83
N CYS A 149 -13.13 -11.26 -5.64
CA CYS A 149 -13.40 -10.31 -4.54
C CYS A 149 -13.30 -10.97 -3.17
N LYS A 150 -13.74 -12.23 -3.04
CA LYS A 150 -13.55 -13.01 -1.81
C LYS A 150 -12.06 -13.24 -1.53
N ILE A 151 -11.29 -13.64 -2.54
CA ILE A 151 -9.83 -13.80 -2.44
C ILE A 151 -9.17 -12.48 -2.02
N ILE A 152 -9.54 -11.35 -2.65
CA ILE A 152 -8.99 -10.03 -2.32
C ILE A 152 -9.24 -9.65 -0.86
N SER A 153 -10.39 -10.04 -0.31
CA SER A 153 -10.77 -9.74 1.08
C SER A 153 -10.17 -10.69 2.12
N GLU A 154 -9.80 -11.91 1.74
CA GLU A 154 -9.43 -12.97 2.71
C GLU A 154 -7.99 -13.48 2.57
N HIS A 155 -7.37 -13.36 1.40
CA HIS A 155 -6.10 -14.04 1.06
C HIS A 155 -4.89 -13.09 0.98
N PHE A 156 -5.10 -11.78 1.22
CA PHE A 156 -4.01 -10.82 1.32
C PHE A 156 -3.46 -10.71 2.73
N TYR A 157 -2.13 -10.75 2.85
CA TYR A 157 -1.41 -10.28 4.02
C TYR A 157 -0.82 -8.89 3.72
N VAL A 158 -1.58 -7.83 4.04
CA VAL A 158 -1.26 -6.46 3.63
C VAL A 158 -1.20 -6.35 2.10
N ALA A 159 0.00 -6.39 1.50
CA ALA A 159 0.21 -6.28 0.06
C ALA A 159 0.47 -7.63 -0.62
N ASP A 160 0.77 -8.68 0.15
CA ASP A 160 1.12 -10.00 -0.36
C ASP A 160 -0.12 -10.86 -0.56
N LEU A 161 -0.39 -11.30 -1.79
CA LEU A 161 -1.43 -12.26 -2.13
C LEU A 161 -0.89 -13.68 -1.98
N LEU A 162 -1.60 -14.53 -1.23
CA LEU A 162 -1.34 -15.97 -1.14
C LEU A 162 -2.64 -16.75 -1.35
N THR A 163 -2.81 -17.32 -2.54
CA THR A 163 -4.04 -18.02 -2.93
C THR A 163 -3.72 -19.29 -3.73
N GLY A 164 -4.74 -19.97 -4.24
CA GLY A 164 -4.56 -21.12 -5.12
C GLY A 164 -5.84 -21.60 -5.75
N ALA A 165 -5.74 -22.68 -6.51
CA ALA A 165 -6.85 -23.31 -7.21
C ALA A 165 -6.69 -24.83 -7.30
N ASN A 166 -7.76 -25.53 -7.67
CA ASN A 166 -7.77 -26.99 -7.84
C ASN A 166 -7.41 -27.46 -9.27
N SER A 167 -7.37 -26.55 -10.24
CA SER A 167 -6.99 -26.85 -11.62
C SER A 167 -6.27 -25.67 -12.27
N VAL A 168 -5.44 -25.96 -13.29
CA VAL A 168 -4.65 -24.92 -13.99
C VAL A 168 -5.57 -23.96 -14.73
N SER A 169 -6.66 -24.45 -15.34
CA SER A 169 -7.64 -23.61 -16.03
C SER A 169 -8.32 -22.64 -15.07
N HIS A 170 -8.73 -23.11 -13.88
CA HIS A 170 -9.33 -22.25 -12.86
C HIS A 170 -8.33 -21.23 -12.31
N ALA A 171 -7.09 -21.64 -12.07
CA ALA A 171 -6.00 -20.74 -11.66
C ALA A 171 -5.82 -19.56 -12.64
N LYS A 172 -5.81 -19.84 -13.96
CA LYS A 172 -5.69 -18.81 -14.99
C LYS A 172 -6.85 -17.81 -14.97
N VAL A 173 -8.08 -18.31 -14.82
CA VAL A 173 -9.27 -17.45 -14.70
C VAL A 173 -9.17 -16.58 -13.45
N LEU A 174 -8.82 -17.16 -12.31
CA LEU A 174 -8.67 -16.42 -11.05
C LEU A 174 -7.63 -15.31 -11.15
N VAL A 175 -6.45 -15.60 -11.72
CA VAL A 175 -5.41 -14.58 -11.95
C VAL A 175 -5.96 -13.43 -12.78
N SER A 176 -6.67 -13.73 -13.87
CA SER A 176 -7.25 -12.72 -14.75
C SER A 176 -8.30 -11.87 -14.03
N GLU A 177 -9.19 -12.49 -13.24
CA GLU A 177 -10.24 -11.78 -12.52
C GLU A 177 -9.69 -10.92 -11.38
N ILE A 178 -8.72 -11.44 -10.63
CA ILE A 178 -8.05 -10.69 -9.55
C ILE A 178 -7.34 -9.46 -10.14
N ASN A 179 -6.61 -9.63 -11.24
CA ASN A 179 -5.99 -8.50 -11.94
C ASN A 179 -7.03 -7.49 -12.41
N ARG A 180 -8.15 -7.95 -12.99
CA ARG A 180 -9.22 -7.06 -13.46
C ARG A 180 -9.79 -6.21 -12.31
N VAL A 181 -10.15 -6.84 -11.20
CA VAL A 181 -10.73 -6.16 -10.02
C VAL A 181 -9.72 -5.19 -9.41
N LEU A 182 -8.48 -5.62 -9.17
CA LEU A 182 -7.46 -4.74 -8.58
C LEU A 182 -7.13 -3.57 -9.50
N GLN A 183 -7.04 -3.81 -10.81
CA GLN A 183 -6.74 -2.77 -11.78
C GLN A 183 -7.88 -1.75 -11.92
N SER A 184 -9.15 -2.11 -11.69
CA SER A 184 -10.26 -1.13 -11.67
C SER A 184 -10.12 -0.14 -10.50
N GLY A 185 -9.52 -0.57 -9.38
CA GLY A 185 -9.12 0.29 -8.26
C GLY A 185 -7.73 0.93 -8.40
N GLY A 186 -7.03 0.73 -9.53
CA GLY A 186 -5.68 1.25 -9.76
C GLY A 186 -4.56 0.47 -9.06
N PHE A 187 -4.84 -0.71 -8.53
CA PHE A 187 -3.86 -1.59 -7.91
C PHE A 187 -3.21 -2.52 -8.94
N THR A 188 -1.88 -2.47 -9.02
CA THR A 188 -1.10 -3.32 -9.93
C THR A 188 -0.38 -4.41 -9.16
N LEU A 189 -0.60 -5.68 -9.54
CA LEU A 189 0.12 -6.82 -9.01
C LEU A 189 1.44 -7.07 -9.77
N LYS A 190 2.47 -7.47 -9.03
CA LYS A 190 3.79 -7.86 -9.54
C LYS A 190 4.29 -9.11 -8.84
N LYS A 191 5.44 -9.62 -9.32
CA LYS A 191 6.14 -10.79 -8.75
C LYS A 191 5.25 -12.04 -8.67
N TRP A 192 4.43 -12.25 -9.69
CA TRP A 192 3.62 -13.45 -9.80
C TRP A 192 4.50 -14.70 -9.71
N ALA A 193 4.11 -15.63 -8.86
CA ALA A 193 4.75 -16.93 -8.73
C ALA A 193 3.69 -18.03 -8.56
N SER A 194 4.03 -19.23 -9.04
CA SER A 194 3.20 -20.42 -8.90
C SER A 194 4.09 -21.67 -8.92
N ASN A 195 3.60 -22.75 -8.32
CA ASN A 195 4.22 -24.07 -8.45
C ASN A 195 3.96 -24.73 -9.82
N ILE A 196 3.07 -24.16 -10.64
CA ILE A 196 2.80 -24.60 -12.02
C ILE A 196 3.10 -23.45 -12.99
N VAL A 197 4.09 -23.64 -13.87
CA VAL A 197 4.57 -22.60 -14.80
C VAL A 197 3.47 -22.12 -15.75
N ASP A 198 2.62 -23.01 -16.23
CA ASP A 198 1.54 -22.68 -17.17
C ASP A 198 0.60 -21.59 -16.62
N VAL A 199 0.41 -21.48 -15.30
CA VAL A 199 -0.41 -20.43 -14.68
C VAL A 199 0.20 -19.04 -14.89
N LEU A 200 1.52 -18.94 -15.00
CA LEU A 200 2.21 -17.66 -15.16
C LEU A 200 2.05 -17.05 -16.55
N ASP A 201 1.62 -17.82 -17.55
CA ASP A 201 1.34 -17.28 -18.89
C ASP A 201 0.17 -16.28 -18.85
N SER A 202 -0.80 -16.47 -17.96
CA SER A 202 -1.89 -15.50 -17.73
C SER A 202 -1.48 -14.29 -16.88
N CYS A 203 -0.26 -14.26 -16.35
CA CYS A 203 0.25 -13.19 -15.49
C CYS A 203 1.07 -12.13 -16.25
N ARG A 204 1.38 -12.36 -17.53
CA ARG A 204 2.18 -11.46 -18.38
C ARG A 204 1.28 -10.48 -19.10
N THR A 205 0.92 -9.39 -18.43
CA THR A 205 0.39 -8.16 -19.06
C THR A 205 1.40 -7.03 -18.93
#